data_AF-A0A5D2EWT9-F1
#
_entry.id   AF-A0A5D2EWT9-F1
#
_cell.length_a   1.000
_cell.length_b   1.000
_cell.length_c   1.000
_cell.angle_alpha   90.00
_cell.angle_beta   90.00
_cell.angle_gamma   90.00
#
_symmetry.space_group_name_H-M   'P 1'
#
loop_
_entity.id
_entity.type
_entity.pdbx_description
1 polymer ?
#
loop_
_entity_poly.entity_id
_entity_poly.type
_entity_poly.pdbx_seq_one_letter_code
_entity_poly.pdbx_strand_id
1 'polypeptide(L)'
;MSLTIISSVYEVCSDAAGIAGNIFAFGLFLSPIPTFRRIIRNGSTEQFSGMPYIYALLNCLICLWYGFPIISPGIILVATVNSIGAIFQLIYIIIFIAYATKPMKLKMLGFLVSVFAVFASIVFVSLQFLDSSSRQLFIGYLSVASLISMFASPLLIINLVIKMKSVEYMPFSLSLATFLMSLAFFVYGLLKHDPFIYGPPNLGFC
;
A
#
# COMPACT_ATOMS: atom_id res chain seq x y z
N MET A 1 21.28 26.05 -20.19
CA MET A 1 21.36 24.77 -20.93
C MET A 1 21.71 23.60 -20.01
N SER A 2 22.81 23.61 -19.25
CA SER A 2 23.13 22.49 -18.32
C SER A 2 22.08 22.26 -17.23
N LEU A 3 21.53 23.30 -16.59
CA LEU A 3 20.52 23.12 -15.54
C LEU A 3 19.22 22.50 -16.06
N THR A 4 18.82 22.85 -17.28
CA THR A 4 17.61 22.33 -17.94
C THR A 4 17.76 20.87 -18.34
N ILE A 5 18.97 20.48 -18.77
CA ILE A 5 19.31 19.08 -19.07
C ILE A 5 19.33 18.28 -17.77
N ILE A 6 19.94 18.80 -16.70
CA ILE A 6 19.96 18.15 -15.40
C ILE A 6 18.52 17.97 -14.87
N SER A 7 17.68 19.01 -14.88
CA SER A 7 16.29 18.90 -14.44
C SER A 7 15.49 17.89 -15.28
N SER A 8 15.74 17.82 -16.59
CA SER A 8 15.10 16.85 -17.48
C SER A 8 15.54 15.40 -17.19
N VAL A 9 16.82 15.19 -16.86
CA VAL A 9 17.34 13.85 -16.49
C VAL A 9 16.75 13.41 -15.15
N TYR A 10 16.66 14.32 -14.16
CA TYR A 10 16.05 14.02 -12.87
C TYR A 10 14.58 13.62 -12.98
N GLU A 11 13.80 14.35 -13.79
CA GLU A 11 12.39 14.01 -14.06
C GLU A 11 12.26 12.61 -14.69
N VAL A 12 13.02 12.32 -15.74
CA VAL A 12 13.00 11.01 -16.41
C VAL A 12 13.42 9.87 -15.47
N CYS A 13 14.46 10.06 -14.65
CA CYS A 13 14.89 9.07 -13.68
C CYS A 13 13.83 8.84 -12.59
N SER A 14 13.15 9.89 -12.14
CA SER A 14 12.07 9.78 -11.17
C SER A 14 10.88 9.01 -11.74
N ASP A 15 10.46 9.32 -12.97
CA ASP A 15 9.37 8.61 -13.62
C ASP A 15 9.70 7.14 -13.85
N ALA A 16 10.93 6.83 -14.29
CA ALA A 16 11.40 5.47 -14.45
C ALA A 16 11.36 4.68 -13.12
N ALA A 17 11.79 5.29 -12.01
CA ALA A 17 11.74 4.68 -10.69
C ALA A 17 10.28 4.42 -10.25
N GLY A 18 9.38 5.40 -10.43
CA GLY A 18 7.97 5.22 -10.08
C GLY A 18 7.26 4.17 -10.95
N ILE A 19 7.57 4.11 -12.25
CA ILE A 19 7.05 3.08 -13.17
C ILE A 19 7.53 1.69 -12.76
N ALA A 20 8.83 1.54 -12.47
CA ALA A 20 9.38 0.27 -11.97
C ALA A 20 8.69 -0.17 -10.67
N GLY A 21 8.49 0.75 -9.72
CA GLY A 21 7.76 0.49 -8.48
C GLY A 21 6.33 0.02 -8.74
N ASN A 22 5.62 0.64 -9.68
CA ASN A 22 4.26 0.23 -10.08
C ASN A 22 4.23 -1.20 -10.67
N ILE A 23 5.21 -1.56 -11.50
CA ILE A 23 5.30 -2.90 -12.12
C ILE A 23 5.52 -3.97 -11.04
N PHE A 24 6.45 -3.76 -10.11
CA PHE A 24 6.70 -4.71 -9.03
C PHE A 24 5.49 -4.81 -8.07
N ALA A 25 4.86 -3.68 -7.75
CA ALA A 25 3.65 -3.65 -6.94
C ALA A 25 2.51 -4.45 -7.56
N PHE A 26 2.33 -4.38 -8.88
CA PHE A 26 1.34 -5.19 -9.57
C PHE A 26 1.58 -6.69 -9.35
N GLY A 27 2.82 -7.15 -9.46
CA GLY A 27 3.20 -8.53 -9.14
C GLY A 27 2.84 -8.93 -7.70
N LEU A 28 3.06 -8.04 -6.74
CA LEU A 28 2.70 -8.27 -5.33
C LEU A 28 1.18 -8.31 -5.12
N PHE A 29 0.41 -7.48 -5.81
CA PHE A 29 -1.05 -7.52 -5.75
C PHE A 29 -1.62 -8.83 -6.28
N LEU A 30 -0.93 -9.52 -7.20
CA LEU A 30 -1.34 -10.85 -7.68
C LEU A 30 -1.01 -11.99 -6.68
N SER A 31 -0.17 -11.74 -5.68
CA SER A 31 0.26 -12.75 -4.71
C SER A 31 -0.88 -13.48 -4.01
N PRO A 32 -1.99 -12.83 -3.57
CA PRO A 32 -3.09 -13.51 -2.89
C PRO A 32 -4.00 -14.32 -3.83
N ILE A 33 -3.84 -14.26 -5.16
CA ILE A 33 -4.74 -14.94 -6.11
C ILE A 33 -4.85 -16.45 -5.86
N PRO A 34 -3.77 -17.22 -5.66
CA PRO A 34 -3.86 -18.65 -5.38
C PRO A 34 -4.67 -18.95 -4.11
N THR A 35 -4.51 -18.12 -3.07
CA THR A 35 -5.27 -18.22 -1.81
C THR A 35 -6.76 -17.99 -2.05
N PHE A 36 -7.13 -16.94 -2.79
CA PHE A 36 -8.54 -16.67 -3.10
C PHE A 36 -9.16 -17.69 -4.05
N ARG A 37 -8.38 -18.26 -4.99
CA ARG A 37 -8.84 -19.39 -5.80
C ARG A 37 -9.18 -20.60 -4.93
N ARG A 38 -8.40 -20.87 -3.88
CA ARG A 38 -8.71 -21.92 -2.89
C ARG A 38 -10.01 -21.64 -2.13
N ILE A 39 -10.22 -20.39 -1.69
CA ILE A 39 -11.47 -19.98 -1.02
C ILE A 39 -12.68 -20.22 -1.92
N ILE A 40 -12.60 -19.80 -3.19
CA ILE A 40 -13.69 -20.00 -4.17
C ILE A 40 -13.95 -21.50 -4.40
N ARG A 41 -12.89 -22.28 -4.63
CA ARG A 41 -13.00 -23.72 -4.88
C ARG A 41 -13.62 -24.48 -3.70
N ASN A 42 -13.23 -24.10 -2.49
CA ASN A 42 -13.66 -24.80 -1.28
C ASN A 42 -14.96 -24.22 -0.69
N GLY A 43 -15.47 -23.11 -1.24
CA GLY A 43 -16.71 -22.46 -0.81
C GLY A 43 -16.66 -21.91 0.62
N SER A 44 -15.47 -21.73 1.20
CA SER A 44 -15.27 -21.34 2.60
C SER A 44 -13.98 -20.55 2.76
N THR A 45 -14.00 -19.53 3.62
CA THR A 45 -12.80 -18.77 4.01
C THR A 45 -11.82 -19.58 4.87
N GLU A 46 -12.17 -20.82 5.25
CA GLU A 46 -11.36 -21.69 6.11
C GLU A 46 -10.88 -20.95 7.39
N GLN A 47 -9.58 -20.97 7.67
CA GLN A 47 -8.91 -20.25 8.76
C GLN A 47 -8.26 -18.94 8.28
N PHE A 48 -8.52 -18.50 7.04
CA PHE A 48 -7.94 -17.27 6.52
C PHE A 48 -8.60 -16.05 7.17
N SER A 49 -7.79 -15.07 7.56
CA SER A 49 -8.27 -13.79 8.10
C SER A 49 -8.42 -12.76 6.98
N GLY A 50 -9.55 -12.08 6.95
CA GLY A 50 -9.82 -10.97 6.02
C GLY A 50 -9.20 -9.63 6.44
N MET A 51 -8.72 -9.52 7.69
CA MET A 51 -8.22 -8.26 8.27
C MET A 51 -7.04 -7.64 7.51
N PRO A 52 -6.05 -8.40 7.02
CA PRO A 52 -4.93 -7.82 6.27
C PRO A 52 -5.39 -7.03 5.02
N TYR A 53 -6.43 -7.50 4.34
CA TYR A 53 -6.96 -6.84 3.14
C TYR A 53 -7.69 -5.54 3.50
N ILE A 54 -8.37 -5.48 4.64
CA ILE A 54 -9.02 -4.26 5.16
C ILE A 54 -7.98 -3.19 5.49
N TYR A 55 -6.91 -3.56 6.21
CA TYR A 55 -5.84 -2.61 6.55
C TYR A 55 -5.08 -2.17 5.30
N ALA A 56 -4.82 -3.08 4.36
CA ALA A 56 -4.21 -2.76 3.08
C ALA A 56 -5.08 -1.81 2.25
N LEU A 57 -6.41 -1.99 2.23
CA LEU A 57 -7.33 -1.08 1.55
C LEU A 57 -7.25 0.33 2.16
N LEU A 58 -7.28 0.45 3.49
CA LEU A 58 -7.17 1.75 4.16
C LEU A 58 -5.84 2.44 3.85
N ASN A 59 -4.72 1.71 3.92
CA ASN A 59 -3.41 2.24 3.54
C ASN A 59 -3.39 2.70 2.07
N CYS A 60 -3.87 1.88 1.14
CA CYS A 60 -3.95 2.26 -0.26
C CYS A 60 -4.80 3.52 -0.46
N LEU A 61 -5.94 3.66 0.22
CA LEU A 61 -6.76 4.87 0.09
C LEU A 61 -6.05 6.13 0.62
N ILE A 62 -5.37 6.04 1.77
CA ILE A 62 -4.62 7.17 2.34
C ILE A 62 -3.44 7.56 1.43
N CYS A 63 -2.66 6.58 0.98
CA CYS A 63 -1.53 6.81 0.07
C CYS A 63 -1.98 7.30 -1.31
N LEU A 64 -3.14 6.83 -1.80
CA LEU A 64 -3.77 7.34 -3.00
C LEU A 64 -4.09 8.82 -2.85
N TRP A 65 -4.73 9.20 -1.74
CA TRP A 65 -5.06 10.61 -1.46
C TRP A 65 -3.81 11.47 -1.34
N TYR A 66 -2.75 10.96 -0.71
CA TYR A 66 -1.45 11.62 -0.67
C TYR A 66 -0.90 11.91 -2.08
N GLY A 67 -1.02 10.95 -3.01
CA GLY A 67 -0.54 11.08 -4.37
C GLY A 67 -1.37 12.01 -5.28
N PHE A 68 -2.52 12.52 -4.82
CA PHE A 68 -3.33 13.44 -5.63
C PHE A 68 -2.63 14.80 -5.77
N PRO A 69 -2.68 15.44 -6.96
CA PRO A 69 -2.03 16.74 -7.19
C PRO A 69 -2.49 17.87 -6.26
N ILE A 70 -3.70 17.76 -5.71
CA ILE A 70 -4.27 18.71 -4.75
C ILE A 70 -3.53 18.64 -3.40
N ILE A 71 -2.97 17.48 -3.06
CA ILE A 71 -2.24 17.23 -1.81
C ILE A 71 -0.74 17.39 -2.04
N SER A 72 -0.19 16.64 -3.01
CA SER A 72 1.23 16.63 -3.32
C SER A 72 1.42 16.67 -4.85
N PRO A 73 1.82 17.82 -5.42
CA PRO A 73 2.03 17.94 -6.85
C PRO A 73 3.26 17.13 -7.30
N GLY A 74 3.18 16.49 -8.47
CA GLY A 74 4.32 15.82 -9.10
C GLY A 74 4.60 14.38 -8.64
N ILE A 75 3.76 13.81 -7.77
CA ILE A 75 3.92 12.42 -7.25
C ILE A 75 2.82 11.44 -7.70
N ILE A 76 2.23 11.66 -8.88
CA ILE A 76 1.04 10.92 -9.33
C ILE A 76 1.25 9.40 -9.46
N LEU A 77 2.48 8.95 -9.63
CA LEU A 77 2.82 7.51 -9.68
C LEU A 77 2.54 6.78 -8.35
N VAL A 78 2.48 7.52 -7.23
CA VAL A 78 2.00 6.97 -5.94
C VAL A 78 0.48 6.82 -5.96
N ALA A 79 -0.26 7.75 -6.57
CA ALA A 79 -1.71 7.60 -6.72
C ALA A 79 -2.06 6.43 -7.63
N THR A 80 -1.32 6.20 -8.72
CA THR A 80 -1.60 5.09 -9.65
C THR A 80 -1.43 3.73 -8.99
N VAL A 81 -0.30 3.50 -8.30
CA VAL A 81 -0.01 2.20 -7.67
C VAL A 81 -1.05 1.88 -6.59
N ASN A 82 -1.42 2.88 -5.79
CA ASN A 82 -2.37 2.72 -4.71
C ASN A 82 -3.82 2.61 -5.21
N SER A 83 -4.15 3.22 -6.34
CA SER A 83 -5.45 3.01 -7.01
C SER A 83 -5.61 1.57 -7.48
N ILE A 84 -4.57 1.02 -8.14
CA ILE A 84 -4.56 -0.38 -8.54
C ILE A 84 -4.65 -1.28 -7.31
N GLY A 85 -3.84 -1.00 -6.29
CA GLY A 85 -3.87 -1.72 -5.02
C GLY A 85 -5.25 -1.73 -4.38
N ALA A 86 -5.90 -0.57 -4.26
CA ALA A 86 -7.24 -0.45 -3.69
C ALA A 86 -8.28 -1.30 -4.45
N ILE A 87 -8.20 -1.35 -5.79
CA ILE A 87 -9.08 -2.21 -6.60
C ILE A 87 -8.87 -3.68 -6.27
N PHE A 88 -7.61 -4.15 -6.23
CA PHE A 88 -7.29 -5.53 -5.86
C PHE A 88 -7.76 -5.86 -4.44
N GLN A 89 -7.49 -5.00 -3.46
CA GLN A 89 -7.93 -5.20 -2.08
C GLN A 89 -9.46 -5.27 -1.98
N LEU A 90 -10.18 -4.41 -2.70
CA LEU A 90 -11.64 -4.42 -2.72
C LEU A 90 -12.19 -5.71 -3.32
N ILE A 91 -11.62 -6.18 -4.43
CA ILE A 91 -11.99 -7.47 -5.05
C ILE A 91 -11.78 -8.62 -4.04
N TYR A 92 -10.63 -8.65 -3.37
CA TYR A 92 -10.32 -9.65 -2.34
C TYR A 92 -11.29 -9.61 -1.17
N ILE A 93 -11.63 -8.43 -0.66
CA ILE A 93 -12.62 -8.26 0.41
C ILE A 93 -14.00 -8.74 -0.05
N ILE A 94 -14.43 -8.41 -1.26
CA ILE A 94 -15.73 -8.84 -1.81
C ILE A 94 -15.81 -10.37 -1.89
N ILE A 95 -14.78 -11.01 -2.44
CA ILE A 95 -14.71 -12.48 -2.50
C ILE A 95 -14.71 -13.06 -1.08
N PHE A 96 -13.92 -12.50 -0.17
CA PHE A 96 -13.88 -12.97 1.23
C PHE A 96 -15.26 -12.90 1.89
N ILE A 97 -15.95 -11.77 1.78
CA ILE A 97 -17.31 -11.56 2.31
C ILE A 97 -18.32 -12.53 1.67
N ALA A 98 -18.18 -12.83 0.38
CA ALA A 98 -19.09 -13.74 -0.32
C ALA A 98 -19.05 -15.17 0.26
N TYR A 99 -17.85 -15.67 0.60
CA TYR A 99 -17.63 -17.03 1.10
C TYR A 99 -17.46 -17.13 2.63
N ALA A 100 -17.55 -16.01 3.36
CA ALA A 100 -17.44 -15.97 4.81
C ALA A 100 -18.72 -16.47 5.51
N THR A 101 -18.56 -16.99 6.73
CA THR A 101 -19.69 -17.32 7.62
C THR A 101 -20.48 -16.07 8.00
N LYS A 102 -21.79 -16.19 8.27
CA LYS A 102 -22.67 -15.05 8.65
C LYS A 102 -22.06 -14.08 9.70
N PRO A 103 -21.51 -14.53 10.84
CA PRO A 103 -20.91 -13.61 11.81
C PRO A 103 -19.66 -12.91 11.27
N MET A 104 -18.81 -13.62 10.53
CA MET A 104 -17.60 -13.05 9.92
C MET A 104 -17.96 -12.05 8.81
N LYS A 105 -19.01 -12.33 8.04
CA LYS A 105 -19.54 -11.48 6.98
C LYS A 105 -19.97 -10.11 7.51
N LEU A 106 -20.75 -10.10 8.59
CA LEU A 106 -21.19 -8.86 9.25
C LEU A 106 -20.00 -8.07 9.81
N LYS A 107 -19.05 -8.76 10.46
CA LYS A 107 -17.83 -8.14 10.98
C LYS A 107 -17.00 -7.48 9.87
N MET A 108 -16.76 -8.20 8.77
CA MET A 108 -16.00 -7.70 7.62
C MET A 108 -16.70 -6.53 6.92
N LEU A 109 -18.03 -6.60 6.76
CA LEU A 109 -18.81 -5.50 6.19
C LEU A 109 -18.75 -4.25 7.09
N GLY A 110 -18.86 -4.43 8.41
CA GLY A 110 -18.70 -3.34 9.38
C GLY A 110 -17.34 -2.65 9.28
N PHE A 111 -16.26 -3.44 9.18
CA PHE A 111 -14.92 -2.89 8.95
C PHE A 111 -14.80 -2.18 7.60
N LEU A 112 -15.37 -2.72 6.53
CA LEU A 112 -15.33 -2.10 5.21
C LEU A 112 -16.03 -0.72 5.23
N VAL A 113 -17.21 -0.64 5.84
CA VAL A 113 -17.93 0.64 6.03
C VAL A 113 -17.10 1.60 6.88
N SER A 114 -16.49 1.11 7.97
CA SER A 114 -15.61 1.91 8.81
C SER A 114 -14.40 2.47 8.05
N VAL A 115 -13.79 1.70 7.14
CA VAL A 115 -12.67 2.17 6.31
C VAL A 115 -13.09 3.34 5.42
N PHE A 116 -14.21 3.20 4.72
CA PHE A 116 -14.72 4.29 3.87
C PHE A 116 -15.15 5.51 4.68
N ALA A 117 -15.75 5.31 5.85
CA ALA A 117 -16.13 6.41 6.75
C ALA A 117 -14.90 7.17 7.28
N VAL A 118 -13.86 6.45 7.72
CA VAL A 118 -12.59 7.04 8.15
C VAL A 118 -11.92 7.78 7.01
N PHE A 119 -11.84 7.15 5.82
CA PHE A 119 -11.25 7.79 4.64
C PHE A 119 -12.00 9.06 4.23
N ALA A 120 -13.33 9.02 4.16
CA ALA A 120 -14.16 10.19 3.87
C ALA A 120 -13.96 11.30 4.90
N SER A 121 -13.82 10.96 6.18
CA SER A 121 -13.53 11.91 7.26
C SER A 121 -12.15 12.55 7.08
N ILE A 122 -11.12 11.78 6.72
CA ILE A 122 -9.77 12.29 6.43
C ILE A 122 -9.82 13.27 5.26
N VAL A 123 -10.49 12.90 4.16
CA VAL A 123 -10.63 13.76 2.98
C VAL A 123 -11.35 15.06 3.36
N PHE A 124 -12.47 14.97 4.06
CA PHE A 124 -13.25 16.13 4.51
C PHE A 124 -12.43 17.07 5.40
N VAL A 125 -11.76 16.54 6.43
CA VAL A 125 -10.91 17.33 7.33
C VAL A 125 -9.78 18.00 6.54
N SER A 126 -9.16 17.25 5.64
CA SER A 126 -8.03 17.74 4.85
C SER A 126 -8.39 18.89 3.92
N LEU A 127 -9.59 18.86 3.32
CA LEU A 127 -10.02 19.88 2.36
C LEU A 127 -10.65 21.10 3.02
N GLN A 128 -11.33 20.93 4.16
CA GLN A 128 -12.11 22.01 4.79
C GLN A 128 -11.35 22.76 5.88
N PHE A 129 -10.44 22.09 6.59
CA PHE A 129 -9.82 22.65 7.80
C PHE A 129 -8.31 22.87 7.68
N LEU A 130 -7.67 22.41 6.59
CA LEU A 130 -6.21 22.49 6.44
C LEU A 130 -5.82 23.27 5.17
N ASP A 131 -4.92 24.23 5.35
CA ASP A 131 -4.22 24.90 4.25
C ASP A 131 -3.33 23.93 3.48
N SER A 132 -2.95 24.27 2.24
CA SER A 132 -2.20 23.37 1.35
C SER A 132 -0.95 22.73 1.97
N SER A 133 -0.13 23.50 2.70
CA SER A 133 1.09 22.98 3.34
C SER A 133 0.76 22.07 4.54
N SER A 134 -0.16 22.48 5.40
CA SER A 134 -0.61 21.70 6.55
C SER A 134 -1.31 20.41 6.13
N ARG A 135 -2.06 20.47 5.02
CA ARG A 135 -2.74 19.33 4.39
C ARG A 135 -1.74 18.29 3.91
N GLN A 136 -0.68 18.71 3.20
CA GLN A 136 0.37 17.80 2.75
C GLN A 136 1.06 17.11 3.93
N LEU A 137 1.44 17.86 4.97
CA LEU A 137 2.05 17.30 6.18
C LEU A 137 1.13 16.31 6.89
N PHE A 138 -0.13 16.68 7.11
CA PHE A 138 -1.12 15.86 7.80
C PHE A 138 -1.35 14.52 7.09
N ILE A 139 -1.60 14.55 5.78
CA ILE A 139 -1.81 13.32 4.99
C ILE A 139 -0.52 12.53 4.85
N GLY A 140 0.64 13.18 4.73
CA GLY A 140 1.95 12.54 4.70
C GLY A 140 2.24 11.74 5.98
N TYR A 141 2.00 12.31 7.15
CA TYR A 141 2.15 11.60 8.43
C TYR A 141 1.19 10.42 8.56
N LEU A 142 -0.07 10.59 8.14
CA LEU A 142 -1.05 9.50 8.14
C LEU A 142 -0.63 8.36 7.19
N SER A 143 -0.10 8.71 6.02
CA SER A 143 0.43 7.76 5.04
C SER A 143 1.56 6.92 5.64
N VAL A 144 2.58 7.58 6.22
CA VAL A 144 3.71 6.91 6.90
C VAL A 144 3.25 6.05 8.07
N ALA A 145 2.36 6.57 8.93
CA ALA A 145 1.83 5.81 10.05
C ALA A 145 1.05 4.56 9.59
N SER A 146 0.26 4.68 8.52
CA SER A 146 -0.49 3.56 7.96
C SER A 146 0.44 2.50 7.35
N LEU A 147 1.52 2.91 6.66
CA LEU A 147 2.54 2.00 6.13
C LEU A 147 3.23 1.24 7.27
N ILE A 148 3.67 1.93 8.33
CA ILE A 148 4.28 1.31 9.51
C ILE A 148 3.33 0.29 10.15
N SER A 149 2.04 0.64 10.27
CA SER A 149 1.03 -0.26 10.86
C SER A 149 0.86 -1.56 10.06
N MET A 150 0.96 -1.50 8.72
CA MET A 150 0.90 -2.68 7.86
C MET A 150 2.08 -3.62 8.06
N PHE A 151 3.26 -3.09 8.44
CA PHE A 151 4.45 -3.89 8.67
C PHE A 151 4.44 -4.66 10.00
N ALA A 152 3.50 -4.40 10.90
CA ALA A 152 3.34 -5.18 12.13
C ALA A 152 3.09 -6.67 11.86
N SER A 153 2.34 -7.02 10.80
CA SER A 153 2.04 -8.41 10.47
C SER A 153 3.26 -9.18 9.89
N PRO A 154 4.02 -8.64 8.91
CA PRO A 154 5.29 -9.23 8.47
C PRO A 154 6.33 -9.39 9.59
N LEU A 155 6.46 -8.43 10.50
CA LEU A 155 7.40 -8.51 11.64
C LEU A 155 7.12 -9.70 12.57
N LEU A 156 5.85 -10.03 12.79
CA LEU A 156 5.45 -11.23 13.54
C LEU A 156 5.79 -12.51 12.78
N ILE A 157 5.66 -12.52 11.46
CA ILE A 157 6.00 -13.67 10.61
C ILE A 157 7.51 -13.88 10.55
N ILE A 158 8.33 -12.82 10.45
CA ILE A 158 9.80 -12.94 10.47
C ILE A 158 10.28 -13.55 11.80
N ASN A 159 9.72 -13.09 12.93
CA ASN A 159 9.99 -13.71 14.23
C ASN A 159 9.59 -15.20 14.27
N LEU A 160 8.48 -15.56 13.62
CA LEU A 160 8.05 -16.96 13.50
C LEU A 160 8.98 -17.77 12.58
N VAL A 161 9.45 -17.22 11.46
CA VAL A 161 10.38 -17.87 10.52
C VAL A 161 11.74 -18.13 11.18
N ILE A 162 12.27 -17.16 11.94
CA ILE A 162 13.51 -17.33 12.72
C ILE A 162 13.33 -18.45 13.76
N LYS A 163 12.15 -18.53 14.39
CA LYS A 163 11.83 -19.56 15.38
C LYS A 163 11.59 -20.95 14.75
N MET A 164 11.02 -21.00 13.55
CA MET A 164 10.65 -22.22 12.84
C MET A 164 11.76 -22.76 11.92
N LYS A 165 12.85 -22.01 11.68
CA LYS A 165 14.01 -22.39 10.84
C LYS A 165 13.63 -22.98 9.46
N SER A 166 12.51 -22.55 8.88
CA SER A 166 12.06 -22.99 7.57
C SER A 166 11.68 -21.80 6.69
N VAL A 167 12.28 -21.74 5.49
CA VAL A 167 11.99 -20.75 4.44
C VAL A 167 10.83 -21.16 3.53
N GLU A 168 10.17 -22.28 3.83
CA GLU A 168 9.10 -22.87 3.01
C GLU A 168 7.85 -21.96 2.93
N TYR A 169 7.71 -20.99 3.83
CA TYR A 169 6.57 -20.07 3.91
C TYR A 169 6.81 -18.68 3.32
N MET A 170 8.01 -18.39 2.78
CA MET A 170 8.31 -17.10 2.15
C MET A 170 8.95 -17.34 0.78
N PRO A 171 8.17 -17.30 -0.33
CA PRO A 171 8.74 -17.48 -1.65
C PRO A 171 9.70 -16.32 -1.93
N PHE A 172 10.97 -16.65 -2.18
CA PHE A 172 12.06 -15.70 -2.45
C PHE A 172 11.66 -14.60 -3.45
N SER A 173 10.89 -14.96 -4.48
CA SER A 173 10.40 -14.03 -5.49
C SER A 173 9.49 -12.92 -4.94
N LEU A 174 8.66 -13.19 -3.91
CA LEU A 174 7.81 -12.16 -3.30
C LEU A 174 8.62 -11.21 -2.42
N SER A 175 9.60 -11.74 -1.67
CA SER A 175 10.50 -10.92 -0.87
C SER A 175 11.36 -10.02 -1.77
N LEU A 176 11.88 -10.57 -2.86
CA LEU A 176 12.64 -9.82 -3.86
C LEU A 176 11.77 -8.75 -4.55
N ALA A 177 10.54 -9.08 -4.95
CA ALA A 177 9.63 -8.11 -5.55
C ALA A 177 9.26 -6.98 -4.57
N THR A 178 9.05 -7.31 -3.30
CA THR A 178 8.80 -6.31 -2.24
C THR A 178 10.01 -5.41 -2.03
N PHE A 179 11.21 -5.98 -1.95
CA PHE A 179 12.45 -5.22 -1.84
C PHE A 179 12.66 -4.27 -3.02
N LEU A 180 12.51 -4.77 -4.26
CA LEU A 180 12.66 -3.96 -5.47
C LEU A 180 11.59 -2.87 -5.57
N MET A 181 10.35 -3.15 -5.17
CA MET A 181 9.29 -2.14 -5.07
C MET A 181 9.66 -1.05 -4.05
N SER A 182 10.06 -1.42 -2.84
CA SER A 182 10.44 -0.45 -1.79
C SER A 182 11.64 0.39 -2.22
N LEU A 183 12.65 -0.23 -2.84
CA LEU A 183 13.82 0.47 -3.37
C LEU A 183 13.44 1.46 -4.49
N ALA A 184 12.56 1.06 -5.40
CA ALA A 184 12.08 1.92 -6.48
C ALA A 184 11.31 3.14 -5.94
N PHE A 185 10.41 2.95 -4.97
CA PHE A 185 9.70 4.07 -4.33
C PHE A 185 10.59 4.92 -3.42
N PHE A 186 11.62 4.33 -2.79
CA PHE A 186 12.64 5.08 -2.06
C PHE A 186 13.42 6.02 -2.98
N VAL A 187 13.92 5.51 -4.11
CA VAL A 187 14.60 6.31 -5.13
C VAL A 187 13.66 7.37 -5.71
N TYR A 188 12.39 7.02 -5.96
CA TYR A 188 11.37 7.97 -6.40
C TYR A 188 11.19 9.13 -5.42
N GLY A 189 11.00 8.83 -4.13
CA GLY A 189 10.85 9.84 -3.08
C GLY A 189 12.10 10.70 -2.92
N LEU A 190 13.29 10.09 -3.02
CA LEU A 190 14.57 10.80 -2.93
C LEU A 190 14.73 11.81 -4.07
N LEU A 191 14.40 11.41 -5.30
CA LEU A 191 14.48 12.26 -6.49
C LEU A 191 13.42 13.37 -6.50
N LYS A 192 12.24 13.13 -5.92
CA LYS A 192 11.18 14.14 -5.76
C LYS A 192 11.32 14.97 -4.47
N HIS A 193 12.38 14.76 -3.69
CA HIS A 193 12.63 15.42 -2.40
C HIS A 193 11.43 15.32 -1.42
N ASP A 194 10.71 14.21 -1.43
CA ASP A 194 9.52 14.00 -0.61
C ASP A 194 9.83 13.10 0.62
N PRO A 195 9.95 13.67 1.83
CA PRO A 195 10.33 12.95 3.05
C PRO A 195 9.29 11.91 3.49
N PHE A 196 8.05 12.02 3.04
CA PHE A 196 7.01 11.05 3.38
C PHE A 196 7.10 9.80 2.50
N ILE A 197 7.68 9.92 1.30
CA ILE A 197 7.91 8.79 0.40
C ILE A 197 9.24 8.11 0.69
N TYR A 198 10.36 8.84 0.82
CA TYR A 198 11.67 8.21 1.09
C TYR A 198 11.92 7.91 2.57
N GLY A 199 11.05 8.39 3.47
CA GLY A 199 11.21 8.34 4.92
C GLY A 199 11.32 6.94 5.56
N PRO A 200 11.31 6.88 6.91
CA PRO A 200 11.74 5.70 7.69
C PRO A 200 11.09 4.34 7.37
N PRO A 201 9.85 4.21 6.83
CA PRO A 201 9.34 2.91 6.42
C PRO A 201 10.20 2.19 5.38
N ASN A 202 10.90 2.92 4.51
CA ASN A 202 11.74 2.33 3.46
C ASN A 202 13.16 2.00 3.93
N LEU A 203 13.67 2.67 4.97
CA LEU A 203 14.97 2.38 5.59
C LEU A 203 14.96 1.08 6.41
N GLY A 204 13.79 0.65 6.89
CA GLY A 204 13.64 -0.63 7.61
C GLY A 204 13.69 -1.89 6.73
N PHE A 205 13.87 -1.73 5.41
CA PHE A 205 13.99 -2.81 4.42
C PHE A 205 15.38 -2.93 3.78
N CYS A 206 16.37 -2.18 4.27
CA CYS A 206 17.79 -2.48 4.03
C CYS A 206 18.32 -3.46 5.08
#